data_AF-A0A7R8ZH51-F1
#
_entry.id   AF-A0A7R8ZH51-F1
#
_cell.length_a   1.000
_cell.length_b   1.000
_cell.length_c   1.000
_cell.angle_alpha   90.00
_cell.angle_beta   90.00
_cell.angle_gamma   90.00
#
_symmetry.space_group_name_H-M   'P 1'
#
loop_
_entity.id
_entity.type
_entity.pdbx_description
1 polymer ?
#
loop_
_entity_poly.entity_id
_entity_poly.type
_entity_poly.pdbx_seq_one_letter_code
_entity_poly.pdbx_strand_id
1 'polypeptide(L)'
;MLQIKKIRVSVDEANNKELTYTFQRIEKQLSEQGHIQKIVLDDILCSEITATTPMQPRDRRFLAASFTRQDTGPGRPHFRPGLRDLQ
;
A
#
# COMPACT_ATOMS: atom_id res chain seq x y z
N MET A 1 -9.60 16.76 -9.37
CA MET A 1 -8.67 16.99 -10.50
C MET A 1 -9.29 16.96 -11.91
N LEU A 2 -10.36 16.20 -12.18
CA LEU A 2 -10.95 16.08 -13.54
C LEU A 2 -11.57 17.36 -14.10
N GLN A 3 -12.01 18.30 -13.26
CA GLN A 3 -12.70 19.52 -13.70
C GLN A 3 -11.75 20.57 -14.31
N ILE A 4 -10.56 20.77 -13.75
CA ILE A 4 -9.58 21.74 -14.27
C ILE A 4 -9.08 21.33 -15.66
N LYS A 5 -8.88 20.03 -15.88
CA LYS A 5 -8.51 19.51 -17.21
C LYS A 5 -9.61 19.78 -18.25
N LYS A 6 -10.89 19.66 -17.88
CA LYS A 6 -12.01 19.98 -18.77
C LYS A 6 -12.05 21.48 -19.10
N ILE A 7 -11.87 22.34 -18.11
CA ILE A 7 -11.83 23.80 -18.31
C ILE A 7 -10.66 24.18 -19.22
N ARG A 8 -9.48 23.56 -19.04
CA ARG A 8 -8.32 23.77 -19.91
C ARG A 8 -8.65 23.48 -21.38
N VAL A 9 -9.27 22.33 -21.65
CA VAL A 9 -9.68 21.94 -23.01
C VAL A 9 -10.67 22.95 -23.58
N SER A 10 -11.68 23.38 -22.81
CA SER A 10 -12.64 24.39 -23.28
C SER A 10 -12.02 25.77 -23.52
N VAL A 11 -11.00 26.16 -22.75
CA VAL A 11 -10.26 27.41 -22.95
C VAL A 11 -9.39 27.33 -24.21
N ASP A 12 -8.76 26.18 -24.46
CA ASP A 12 -7.96 25.95 -25.66
C ASP A 12 -8.85 25.91 -26.92
N GLU A 13 -10.04 25.30 -26.84
CA GLU A 13 -11.04 25.27 -27.92
C GLU A 13 -11.62 26.67 -28.25
N ALA A 14 -11.73 27.54 -27.25
CA ALA A 14 -12.23 28.90 -27.43
C ALA A 14 -11.28 29.81 -28.25
N ASN A 15 -10.01 29.40 -28.46
CA ASN A 15 -8.99 30.12 -29.23
C ASN A 15 -8.84 31.61 -28.85
N ASN A 16 -9.21 31.98 -27.62
CA ASN A 16 -9.13 33.34 -27.13
C ASN A 16 -7.90 33.49 -26.24
N LYS A 17 -6.92 34.26 -26.72
CA LYS A 17 -5.64 34.49 -26.03
C LYS A 17 -5.78 35.10 -24.64
N GLU A 18 -6.79 35.95 -24.41
CA GLU A 18 -7.04 36.55 -23.10
C GLU A 18 -7.56 35.53 -22.09
N LEU A 19 -8.45 34.63 -22.55
CA LEU A 19 -8.96 33.53 -21.73
C LEU A 19 -7.85 32.53 -21.40
N THR A 20 -6.97 32.21 -22.36
CA THR A 20 -5.81 31.35 -22.10
C THR A 20 -4.87 31.96 -21.07
N TYR A 21 -4.55 33.25 -21.20
CA TYR A 21 -3.66 33.95 -20.28
C TYR A 21 -4.24 34.02 -18.86
N THR A 22 -5.52 34.37 -18.73
CA THR A 22 -6.20 34.44 -17.43
C THR A 22 -6.30 33.07 -16.78
N PHE A 23 -6.61 32.03 -17.55
CA PHE A 23 -6.64 30.65 -17.07
C PHE A 23 -5.27 30.19 -16.54
N GLN A 24 -4.18 30.45 -17.28
CA GLN A 24 -2.82 30.11 -16.84
C GLN A 24 -2.44 30.83 -15.53
N ARG A 25 -2.85 32.09 -15.35
CA ARG A 25 -2.62 32.83 -14.11
C ARG A 25 -3.34 32.19 -12.92
N ILE A 26 -4.59 31.78 -13.11
CA ILE A 26 -5.39 31.11 -12.08
C ILE A 26 -4.80 29.73 -11.75
N GLU A 27 -4.43 28.95 -12.77
CA GLU A 27 -3.78 27.65 -12.59
C GLU A 27 -2.48 27.78 -11.77
N LYS A 28 -1.68 28.81 -12.06
CA LYS A 28 -0.46 29.10 -11.31
C LYS A 28 -0.74 29.43 -9.84
N GLN A 29 -1.71 30.30 -9.56
CA GLN A 29 -2.07 30.65 -8.18
C GLN A 29 -2.57 29.44 -7.39
N LEU A 30 -3.41 28.61 -8.00
CA LEU A 30 -3.93 27.40 -7.38
C LEU A 30 -2.81 26.36 -7.15
N SER A 31 -1.81 26.32 -8.02
CA SER A 31 -0.62 25.49 -7.81
C SER A 31 0.26 26.01 -6.67
N GLU A 32 0.48 27.33 -6.59
CA GLU A 32 1.28 27.97 -5.53
C GLU A 32 0.63 27.82 -4.15
N GLN A 33 -0.71 27.85 -4.08
CA GLN A 33 -1.49 27.61 -2.86
C GLN A 33 -1.61 26.12 -2.51
N GLY A 34 -1.08 25.21 -3.34
CA GLY A 34 -1.13 23.77 -3.10
C GLY A 34 -2.48 23.10 -3.36
N HIS A 35 -3.46 23.83 -3.93
CA HIS A 35 -4.76 23.28 -4.33
C HIS A 35 -4.66 22.36 -5.57
N ILE A 36 -3.65 22.60 -6.40
CA ILE A 36 -3.29 21.73 -7.53
C ILE A 36 -1.89 21.20 -7.28
N GLN A 37 -1.77 19.91 -7.00
CA GLN A 37 -0.50 19.23 -7.02
C GLN A 37 -0.36 18.50 -8.36
N LYS A 38 0.72 18.74 -9.09
CA LYS A 38 1.09 17.88 -10.22
C LYS A 38 1.70 16.61 -9.65
N ILE A 39 0.85 15.73 -9.13
CA ILE A 39 1.30 14.42 -8.69
C ILE A 39 1.62 13.63 -9.96
N VAL A 40 2.90 13.28 -10.13
CA VAL A 40 3.33 12.43 -11.24
C VAL A 40 2.88 11.01 -10.93
N LEU A 41 2.52 10.24 -11.96
CA LEU A 41 2.05 8.87 -11.79
C LEU A 41 3.10 8.03 -11.01
N ASP A 42 4.38 8.31 -11.23
CA ASP A 42 5.50 7.70 -10.50
C ASP A 42 5.46 7.99 -9.00
N ASP A 43 5.06 9.18 -8.57
CA ASP A 43 4.94 9.54 -7.15
C ASP A 43 3.78 8.77 -6.48
N ILE A 44 2.67 8.60 -7.22
CA ILE A 44 1.52 7.80 -6.76
C ILE A 44 1.96 6.34 -6.62
N LEU A 45 2.61 5.78 -7.65
CA LEU A 45 3.07 4.39 -7.64
C LEU A 45 4.07 4.13 -6.51
N CYS A 46 5.03 5.03 -6.28
CA CYS A 46 5.97 4.92 -5.16
C CYS A 46 5.26 4.96 -3.80
N SER A 47 4.24 5.81 -3.65
CA SER A 47 3.43 5.90 -2.42
C SER A 47 2.60 4.63 -2.16
N GLU A 48 2.07 4.00 -3.21
CA GLU A 48 1.30 2.76 -3.10
C GLU A 48 2.20 1.55 -2.80
N ILE A 49 3.40 1.49 -3.38
CA ILE A 49 4.40 0.45 -3.08
C ILE A 49 4.83 0.51 -1.62
N THR A 50 5.06 1.72 -1.09
CA THR A 50 5.41 1.89 0.33
C THR A 50 4.25 1.57 1.28
N ALA A 51 3.02 1.89 0.89
CA ALA A 51 1.83 1.54 1.66
C ALA A 51 1.54 0.02 1.69
N THR A 52 1.95 -0.71 0.64
CA THR A 52 1.70 -2.15 0.49
C THR A 52 2.80 -3.04 1.06
N THR A 53 3.88 -2.49 1.64
CA THR A 53 4.77 -3.27 2.50
C THR A 53 4.21 -3.36 3.92
N PRO A 54 3.50 -4.44 4.31
CA PRO A 54 3.39 -4.73 5.72
C PRO A 54 4.81 -5.04 6.20
N MET A 55 5.39 -4.11 6.97
CA MET A 55 6.51 -4.39 7.85
C MET A 55 6.00 -5.27 9.01
N GLN A 56 5.41 -6.42 8.66
CA GLN A 56 5.17 -7.48 9.60
C GLN A 56 6.56 -7.92 10.06
N PRO A 57 6.89 -7.86 11.36
CA PRO A 57 8.04 -8.59 11.85
C PRO A 57 7.74 -10.04 11.51
N ARG A 58 8.35 -10.54 10.43
CA ARG A 58 8.27 -11.93 9.98
C ARG A 58 8.58 -12.75 11.22
N ASP A 59 7.53 -13.31 11.82
CA ASP A 59 7.54 -13.88 13.15
C ASP A 59 8.79 -14.77 13.23
N ARG A 60 9.82 -14.31 13.95
CA ARG A 60 11.11 -15.02 14.08
C ARG A 60 10.94 -16.25 14.98
N ARG A 61 9.75 -16.83 15.02
CA ARG A 61 9.49 -18.18 15.48
C ARG A 61 9.77 -19.14 14.33
N PHE A 62 10.97 -19.05 13.76
CA PHE A 62 11.61 -20.26 13.28
C PHE A 62 11.81 -21.12 14.52
N LEU A 63 10.79 -21.93 14.82
CA LEU A 63 10.89 -23.08 15.70
C LEU A 63 12.14 -23.82 15.28
N ALA A 64 13.19 -23.70 16.11
CA ALA A 64 14.34 -24.57 16.01
C ALA A 64 13.80 -25.99 16.18
N ALA A 65 13.61 -26.70 15.06
CA ALA A 65 13.44 -28.13 15.08
C ALA A 65 14.79 -28.70 15.53
N SER A 66 15.00 -28.83 16.84
CA SER A 66 16.13 -29.59 17.37
C SER A 66 15.84 -31.06 17.10
N PHE A 67 16.55 -31.64 16.12
CA PHE A 67 16.61 -33.08 15.97
C PHE A 67 17.58 -33.64 17.02
N THR A 68 17.17 -33.62 18.30
CA THR A 68 17.81 -34.45 19.31
C THR A 68 17.32 -35.88 19.11
N ARG A 69 18.21 -36.73 18.59
CA ARG A 69 18.05 -38.19 18.74
C ARG A 69 18.13 -38.49 20.23
N GLN A 70 16.97 -38.59 20.88
CA GLN A 70 16.85 -39.20 22.19
C GLN A 70 15.86 -40.37 22.07
N ASP A 71 16.37 -41.43 21.46
CA ASP A 71 15.94 -42.76 21.85
C ASP A 71 16.38 -43.00 23.30
N THR A 72 15.53 -43.72 24.04
CA THR A 72 15.73 -44.38 25.34
C THR A 72 15.52 -43.56 26.62
N GLY A 73 14.31 -43.68 27.19
CA GLY A 73 14.01 -43.42 28.60
C GLY A 73 12.52 -43.64 28.95
N PRO A 74 12.16 -44.34 30.04
CA PRO A 74 10.78 -44.77 30.30
C PRO A 74 9.96 -43.62 30.88
N GLY A 75 9.45 -42.75 30.02
CA GLY A 75 8.67 -41.57 30.39
C GLY A 75 7.18 -41.75 30.11
N ARG A 76 6.43 -42.18 31.14
CA ARG A 76 4.99 -42.01 31.44
C ARG A 76 3.99 -41.90 30.26
N PRO A 77 2.91 -42.71 30.23
CA PRO A 77 1.83 -42.48 29.28
C PRO A 77 1.12 -41.17 29.66
N HIS A 78 1.27 -40.13 28.83
CA HIS A 78 0.39 -38.98 28.90
C HIS A 78 -1.01 -39.46 28.54
N PHE A 79 -1.83 -39.63 29.57
CA PHE A 79 -3.25 -39.90 29.52
C PHE A 79 -3.92 -38.84 28.61
N ARG A 80 -4.23 -39.22 27.37
CA ARG A 80 -5.04 -38.39 26.46
C ARG A 80 -6.51 -38.65 26.78
N PRO A 81 -7.29 -37.65 27.24
CA PRO A 81 -8.73 -37.81 27.32
C PRO A 81 -9.27 -37.97 25.89
N GLY A 82 -9.96 -39.09 25.63
CA GLY A 82 -10.67 -39.32 24.35
C GLY A 82 -10.11 -40.41 23.44
N LEU A 83 -9.08 -41.17 23.84
CA LEU A 83 -8.66 -42.38 23.10
C LEU A 83 -9.02 -43.65 23.90
N ARG A 84 -10.32 -43.82 24.14
CA ARG A 84 -10.93 -45.13 24.36
C ARG A 84 -11.82 -45.32 23.16
N ASP A 85 -11.60 -46.40 22.41
CA ASP A 85 -12.48 -46.99 21.38
C ASP A 85 -11.71 -47.41 20.13
N LEU A 86 -10.62 -48.16 20.29
CA LEU A 86 -10.10 -49.09 19.28
C LEU A 86 -9.17 -50.08 20.01
N GLN A 87 -9.80 -51.20 20.40
CA GLN A 87 -9.30 -52.54 20.78
C GLN A 87 -7.84 -52.71 21.21
#